data_AF-A0A535BEG1-F1
#
_entry.id   AF-A0A535BEG1-F1
#
_cell.length_a   1.000
_cell.length_b   1.000
_cell.length_c   1.000
_cell.angle_alpha   90.00
_cell.angle_beta   90.00
_cell.angle_gamma   90.00
#
_symmetry.space_group_name_H-M   'P 1'
#
loop_
_entity.id
_entity.type
_entity.pdbx_description
1 polymer ?
#
loop_
_entity_poly.entity_id
_entity_poly.type
_entity_poly.pdbx_seq_one_letter_code
_entity_poly.pdbx_strand_id
1 'polypeptide(L)' 'MIDSKRTGMRCRAKIVLRTHAATIQASDQGTIVYEIENEDRRLILVQWESGPSMFAFPEEIEIIDTTDPQEFW' A
#
# COMPACT_ATOMS: atom_id res chain seq x y z
N MET A 1 -15.58 -3.33 -4.65
CA MET A 1 -15.34 -2.16 -5.54
C MET A 1 -13.85 -1.91 -5.60
N ILE A 2 -13.31 -1.58 -6.79
CA ILE A 2 -11.90 -1.17 -6.92
C ILE A 2 -11.85 0.36 -6.81
N ASP A 3 -11.01 0.87 -5.91
CA ASP A 3 -10.75 2.31 -5.73
C ASP A 3 -9.29 2.61 -6.11
N SER A 4 -9.09 3.68 -6.89
CA SER A 4 -7.79 4.06 -7.43
C SER A 4 -7.33 5.42 -6.90
N LYS A 5 -7.93 5.96 -5.82
CA LYS A 5 -7.61 7.31 -5.33
C LYS A 5 -6.18 7.43 -4.85
N ARG A 6 -5.62 6.35 -4.33
CA ARG A 6 -4.25 6.29 -3.81
C ARG A 6 -3.27 5.60 -4.76
N THR A 7 -3.71 5.24 -5.97
CA THR A 7 -2.83 4.65 -6.99
C THR A 7 -1.65 5.58 -7.26
N GLY A 8 -0.44 5.01 -7.23
CA GLY A 8 0.81 5.75 -7.42
C GLY A 8 1.41 6.32 -6.14
N MET A 9 0.67 6.37 -5.02
CA MET A 9 1.21 6.85 -3.74
C MET A 9 2.23 5.87 -3.18
N ARG A 10 3.29 6.43 -2.58
CA ARG A 10 4.28 5.68 -1.81
C ARG A 10 3.74 5.26 -0.45
N CYS A 11 4.02 4.03 -0.06
CA CYS A 11 3.73 3.51 1.27
C CYS A 11 4.91 2.75 1.86
N ARG A 12 4.82 2.47 3.15
CA ARG A 12 5.80 1.70 3.91
C ARG A 12 5.10 0.65 4.77
N ALA A 13 5.68 -0.54 4.87
CA ALA A 13 5.21 -1.60 5.76
C ALA A 13 5.48 -1.23 7.23
N LYS A 14 4.45 -1.25 8.07
CA LYS A 14 4.58 -1.00 9.52
C LYS A 14 5.05 -2.24 10.27
N ILE A 15 4.73 -3.43 9.75
CA ILE A 15 5.07 -4.73 10.31
C ILE A 15 5.64 -5.64 9.22
N VAL A 16 6.17 -6.80 9.61
CA VAL A 16 6.62 -7.82 8.65
C VAL A 16 5.41 -8.48 8.00
N LEU A 17 5.31 -8.44 6.68
CA LEU A 17 4.24 -9.10 5.91
C LEU A 17 4.77 -10.41 5.35
N ARG A 18 4.01 -11.50 5.53
CA ARG A 18 4.41 -12.84 5.08
C ARG A 18 3.37 -13.43 4.17
N THR A 19 3.82 -13.90 3.02
CA THR A 19 3.05 -14.80 2.15
C THR A 19 3.81 -16.09 1.97
N HIS A 20 3.15 -17.04 1.32
CA HIS A 20 3.80 -18.23 0.83
C HIS A 20 4.97 -17.94 -0.14
N ALA A 21 4.90 -16.82 -0.90
CA ALA A 21 5.86 -16.52 -1.95
C ALA A 21 6.98 -15.55 -1.52
N ALA A 22 6.73 -14.68 -0.54
CA ALA A 22 7.67 -13.64 -0.15
C ALA A 22 7.47 -13.17 1.30
N THR A 23 8.52 -12.57 1.86
CA THR A 23 8.48 -11.84 3.13
C THR A 23 8.88 -10.39 2.86
N ILE A 24 8.03 -9.45 3.24
CA ILE A 24 8.30 -8.01 3.20
C ILE A 24 8.68 -7.58 4.61
N GLN A 25 9.84 -6.95 4.76
CA GLN A 25 10.33 -6.52 6.08
C GLN A 25 9.56 -5.29 6.55
N ALA A 26 9.52 -5.09 7.87
CA ALA A 26 9.06 -3.82 8.40
C ALA A 26 9.96 -2.70 7.86
N SER A 27 9.37 -1.54 7.57
CA SER A 27 9.99 -0.39 6.90
C SER A 27 10.31 -0.54 5.41
N ASP A 28 10.04 -1.69 4.78
CA ASP A 28 10.11 -1.81 3.32
C ASP A 28 9.10 -0.87 2.68
N GLN A 29 9.50 -0.26 1.56
CA GLN A 29 8.65 0.67 0.82
C GLN A 29 8.04 0.00 -0.41
N GLY A 30 6.94 0.58 -0.86
CA GLY A 30 6.26 0.16 -2.07
C GLY A 30 5.40 1.27 -2.64
N THR A 31 4.81 0.98 -3.79
CA THR A 31 3.89 1.87 -4.49
C THR A 31 2.51 1.23 -4.55
N ILE A 32 1.48 1.96 -4.15
CA ILE A 32 0.10 1.48 -4.21
C ILE A 32 -0.34 1.37 -5.67
N VAL A 33 -0.85 0.20 -6.05
CA VAL A 33 -1.37 -0.07 -7.40
C VAL A 33 -2.87 0.21 -7.44
N TYR A 34 -3.64 -0.38 -6.52
CA TYR A 34 -5.07 -0.12 -6.36
C TYR A 34 -5.57 -0.63 -5.01
N GLU A 35 -6.76 -0.21 -4.61
CA GLU A 35 -7.44 -0.67 -3.42
C GLU A 35 -8.70 -1.46 -3.80
N ILE A 36 -8.99 -2.53 -3.06
CA ILE A 36 -10.23 -3.29 -3.17
C ILE A 36 -10.98 -3.11 -1.87
N GLU A 37 -12.19 -2.60 -1.96
CA GLU A 37 -13.12 -2.50 -0.84
C GLU A 37 -14.28 -3.48 -1.04
N ASN A 38 -14.46 -4.38 -0.08
CA ASN A 38 -15.65 -5.22 0.07
C ASN A 38 -16.36 -4.84 1.37
N GLU A 39 -17.61 -5.24 1.54
CA GLU A 39 -18.50 -4.79 2.64
C GLU A 39 -17.91 -4.93 4.06
N ASP A 40 -16.95 -5.82 4.26
CA ASP A 40 -16.29 -6.07 5.55
C ASP A 40 -14.77 -5.80 5.52
N ARG A 41 -14.15 -5.65 4.35
CA ARG A 41 -12.68 -5.69 4.22
C ARG A 41 -12.15 -4.77 3.14
N ARG A 42 -11.08 -4.06 3.48
CA ARG A 42 -10.28 -3.27 2.54
C ARG A 42 -8.91 -3.90 2.39
N LEU A 43 -8.48 -4.10 1.14
CA LEU A 43 -7.17 -4.62 0.77
C LEU A 43 -6.50 -3.64 -0.19
N ILE A 44 -5.19 -3.48 -0.05
CA ILE A 44 -4.39 -2.55 -0.85
C ILE A 44 -3.35 -3.38 -1.58
N LEU A 45 -3.40 -3.41 -2.91
CA LEU A 45 -2.33 -4.02 -3.69
C LEU A 45 -1.16 -3.04 -3.74
N VAL A 46 0.01 -3.50 -3.27
CA VAL A 46 1.25 -2.72 -3.27
C VAL A 46 2.29 -3.45 -4.11
N GLN A 47 2.95 -2.73 -5.01
CA GLN A 47 4.18 -3.18 -5.63
C GLN A 47 5.34 -2.81 -4.70
N TRP A 48 5.84 -3.79 -3.95
CA TRP A 48 6.96 -3.60 -3.03
C TRP A 48 8.29 -3.46 -3.80
N GLU A 49 9.22 -2.69 -3.26
CA GLU A 49 10.56 -2.51 -3.87
C GLU A 49 11.46 -3.72 -3.62
N SER A 50 11.34 -4.33 -2.44
CA SER A 50 12.14 -5.50 -2.05
C SER A 50 11.58 -6.83 -2.59
N GLY A 51 10.47 -6.82 -3.34
CA GLY A 51 9.78 -8.05 -3.66
C GLY A 51 8.61 -7.93 -4.63
N PRO A 52 7.72 -8.93 -4.66
CA PRO A 52 6.60 -8.97 -5.59
C PRO A 52 5.50 -7.97 -5.21
N SER A 53 4.53 -7.78 -6.10
CA SER A 53 3.26 -7.17 -5.75
C SER A 53 2.49 -8.05 -4.75
N MET A 54 2.01 -7.46 -3.66
CA MET A 54 1.30 -8.18 -2.60
C MET A 54 0.21 -7.31 -1.97
N PHE A 55 -0.89 -7.94 -1.57
CA PHE A 55 -1.94 -7.29 -0.80
C PHE A 55 -1.53 -7.06 0.65
N ALA A 56 -1.85 -5.88 1.17
CA ALA A 56 -1.75 -5.52 2.59
C ALA A 56 -3.06 -4.92 3.10
N PHE A 57 -3.30 -5.03 4.39
CA PHE A 57 -4.39 -4.32 5.06
C PHE A 57 -4.00 -2.86 5.30
N PRO A 58 -4.99 -1.92 5.36
CA PRO A 58 -4.72 -0.50 5.60
C PRO A 58 -3.95 -0.23 6.89
N GLU A 59 -4.18 -1.04 7.92
CA GLU A 59 -3.53 -0.92 9.24
C GLU A 59 -2.07 -1.43 9.25
N GLU A 60 -1.67 -2.22 8.26
CA GLU A 60 -0.33 -2.79 8.10
C GLU A 60 0.63 -1.87 7.36
N ILE A 61 0.13 -0.85 6.67
CA ILE A 61 0.94 0.10 5.91
C ILE A 61 0.73 1.53 6.41
N GLU A 62 1.70 2.40 6.14
CA GLU A 62 1.57 3.84 6.28
C GLU A 62 1.85 4.50 4.93
N ILE A 63 1.10 5.54 4.59
CA ILE A 63 1.33 6.32 3.38
C ILE A 63 2.43 7.33 3.68
N ILE A 64 3.51 7.30 2.91
CA ILE A 64 4.68 8.18 3.08
C ILE A 64 4.73 9.28 2.02
N ASP A 65 3.81 9.25 1.05
CA ASP A 65 3.63 10.32 0.06
C ASP A 65 2.84 11.47 0.70
N THR A 66 3.52 12.30 1.47
CA THR A 66 3.06 13.66 1.79
C THR A 66 3.35 14.56 0.59
N THR A 67 2.66 14.32 -0.52
CA THR A 67 2.37 15.43 -1.42
C THR A 67 1.27 16.23 -0.73
N ASP A 68 1.72 17.24 0.03
CA ASP A 68 0.93 18.42 0.38
C ASP A 68 0.01 18.74 -0.81
N PRO A 69 -1.32 18.90 -0.63
CA PRO A 69 -2.12 19.43 -1.71
C PRO A 69 -1.56 20.81 -2.00
N GLN A 70 -0.76 20.95 -3.07
CA GLN A 70 -0.47 22.27 -3.60
C GLN A 70 -1.83 22.86 -3.95
N GLU A 71 -2.32 23.71 -3.04
CA GLU A 71 -3.41 24.62 -3.25
C GLU A 71 -2.96 25.53 -4.40
N PHE A 72 -3.28 25.11 -5.62
CA PHE A 72 -3.22 25.97 -6.78
C PHE A 72 -4.47 26.86 -6.71
N TRP A 73 -4.23 28.11 -6.29
CA TRP A 73 -5.15 29.24 -6.19
C TRP A 73 -6.13 29.38 -7.35
#